data_AF-A0A958SKZ5-F1
#
_entry.id   AF-A0A958SKZ5-F1
#
_cell.length_a   1.000
_cell.length_b   1.000
_cell.length_c   1.000
_cell.angle_alpha   90.00
_cell.angle_beta   90.00
_cell.angle_gamma   90.00
#
_symmetry.space_group_name_H-M   'P 1'
#
loop_
_entity.id
_entity.type
_entity.pdbx_description
1 polymer ?
#
loop_
_entity_poly.entity_id
_entity_poly.type
_entity_poly.pdbx_seq_one_letter_code
_entity_poly.pdbx_strand_id
1 'polypeptide(L)'
;MILRIVRWSISLGILSFLVLGCGSSNILVDFGTVTDESLLFQAKQNMNDGLWSDALDNFDQMSVDFLTRRDVIYVHANAYAGRCGLNFMEFVESLGNIGSNTLFGFLMQTYTSATLTIADDCAQAEALIKSISDDPALRTANENVFMAFLGFTKIGAFLGAIADTDNDGSPDGGFDSCAGGSISDDQVKEVGTGLANALTSLSASGSSIGGDQVTDIDSMCTAINSNLGASYNFCEATNKDDVTADMIKGIRSIIGEGQALGIGSCAAVPNNLPNCACP
;
A
#
# COMPACT_ATOMS: atom_id res chain seq x y z
N MET A 1 -19.35 -31.79 58.53
CA MET A 1 -19.98 -31.08 57.39
C MET A 1 -19.13 -29.94 56.82
N ILE A 2 -18.13 -29.41 57.55
CA ILE A 2 -17.28 -28.29 57.11
C ILE A 2 -16.15 -28.71 56.14
N LEU A 3 -15.70 -29.97 56.18
CA LEU A 3 -14.61 -30.48 55.34
C LEU A 3 -14.97 -30.80 53.87
N ARG A 4 -16.25 -30.74 53.48
CA ARG A 4 -16.68 -30.98 52.09
C ARG A 4 -16.77 -29.71 51.24
N ILE A 5 -16.87 -28.53 51.87
CA ILE A 5 -17.00 -27.25 51.16
C ILE A 5 -15.64 -26.75 50.65
N VAL A 6 -14.57 -26.98 51.42
CA VAL A 6 -13.20 -26.54 51.07
C VAL A 6 -12.63 -27.25 49.82
N ARG A 7 -13.03 -28.51 49.58
CA ARG A 7 -12.57 -29.28 48.42
C ARG A 7 -13.17 -28.82 47.09
N TRP A 8 -14.35 -28.21 47.10
CA TRP A 8 -15.01 -27.71 45.88
C TRP A 8 -14.53 -26.31 45.48
N SER A 9 -14.09 -25.49 46.45
CA SER A 9 -13.55 -24.15 46.18
C SER A 9 -12.15 -24.15 45.58
N ILE A 10 -11.33 -25.19 45.84
CA ILE A 10 -9.96 -25.30 45.30
C ILE A 10 -9.98 -25.79 43.85
N SER A 11 -10.89 -26.70 43.49
CA SER A 11 -11.03 -27.19 42.10
C SER A 11 -11.60 -26.14 41.14
N LEU A 12 -12.42 -25.20 41.63
CA LEU A 12 -12.93 -24.09 40.83
C LEU A 12 -11.89 -22.96 40.63
N GLY A 13 -10.97 -22.77 41.59
CA GLY A 13 -9.91 -21.77 41.49
C GLY A 13 -8.82 -22.11 40.45
N ILE A 14 -8.51 -23.40 40.26
CA ILE A 14 -7.53 -23.84 39.26
C ILE A 14 -8.11 -23.77 37.83
N LEU A 15 -9.43 -23.97 37.67
CA LEU A 15 -10.08 -23.84 36.36
C LEU A 15 -10.32 -22.37 35.96
N SER A 16 -10.54 -21.46 36.93
CA SER A 16 -10.71 -20.02 36.63
C SER A 16 -9.40 -19.29 36.28
N PHE A 17 -8.23 -19.83 36.61
CA PHE A 17 -6.95 -19.23 36.22
C PHE A 17 -6.55 -19.55 34.76
N LEU A 18 -7.19 -20.53 34.12
CA LEU A 18 -6.92 -20.92 32.74
C LEU A 18 -7.74 -20.13 31.70
N VAL A 19 -8.78 -19.42 32.13
CA VAL A 19 -9.72 -18.72 31.20
C VAL A 19 -9.57 -17.20 31.24
N LEU A 20 -8.70 -16.66 32.10
CA LEU A 20 -8.45 -15.21 32.20
C LEU A 20 -7.14 -14.75 31.51
N GLY A 21 -6.49 -15.64 30.76
CA GLY A 21 -5.27 -15.34 29.99
C GLY A 21 -5.56 -14.64 28.66
N CYS A 22 -6.35 -13.57 28.64
CA CYS A 22 -6.33 -12.64 27.52
C CYS A 22 -5.10 -11.74 27.69
N GLY A 23 -3.94 -12.14 27.14
CA GLY A 23 -2.82 -11.20 26.96
C GLY A 23 -1.40 -11.68 27.19
N SER A 24 -1.13 -12.96 27.47
CA SER A 24 0.27 -13.41 27.51
C SER A 24 0.39 -14.86 27.05
N SER A 25 1.02 -15.04 25.90
CA SER A 25 1.61 -16.24 25.31
C SER A 25 1.04 -17.58 25.76
N ASN A 26 0.40 -18.29 24.83
CA ASN A 26 -0.07 -19.66 25.03
C ASN A 26 1.03 -20.52 25.69
N ILE A 27 0.76 -21.07 26.88
CA ILE A 27 1.70 -21.89 27.67
C ILE A 27 2.20 -23.14 26.92
N LEU A 28 1.55 -23.49 25.82
CA LEU A 28 1.95 -24.59 24.94
C LEU A 28 2.97 -24.19 23.86
N VAL A 29 3.35 -22.91 23.74
CA VAL A 29 4.32 -22.44 22.73
C VAL A 29 5.67 -23.14 22.89
N ASP A 30 6.13 -23.37 24.12
CA ASP A 30 7.41 -24.05 24.40
C ASP A 30 7.39 -25.57 24.06
N PHE A 31 6.23 -26.14 23.77
CA PHE A 31 6.07 -27.53 23.34
C PHE A 31 5.86 -27.66 21.82
N GLY A 32 5.77 -26.54 21.10
CA GLY A 32 5.65 -26.52 19.65
C GLY A 32 7.00 -26.69 18.96
N THR A 33 7.07 -27.54 17.94
CA THR A 33 8.22 -27.56 17.03
C THR A 33 8.14 -26.33 16.12
N VAL A 34 9.24 -25.58 15.99
CA VAL A 34 9.34 -24.50 14.99
C VAL A 34 9.39 -25.13 13.61
N THR A 35 8.31 -24.98 12.85
CA THR A 35 8.20 -25.33 11.42
C THR A 35 7.77 -24.10 10.62
N ASP A 36 7.96 -24.13 9.30
CA ASP A 36 7.54 -23.05 8.40
C ASP A 36 6.05 -22.74 8.53
N GLU A 37 5.19 -23.76 8.68
CA GLU A 37 3.76 -23.57 8.90
C GLU A 37 3.45 -22.89 10.24
N SER A 38 4.20 -23.24 11.30
CA SER A 38 4.05 -22.61 12.61
C SER A 38 4.48 -21.14 12.59
N LEU A 39 5.52 -20.80 11.81
CA LEU A 39 5.98 -19.43 11.60
C LEU A 39 4.95 -18.65 10.77
N LEU A 40 4.37 -19.25 9.73
CA LEU A 40 3.34 -18.59 8.92
C LEU A 40 2.08 -18.31 9.74
N PHE A 41 1.70 -19.23 10.62
CA PHE A 41 0.60 -19.01 11.55
C PHE A 41 0.88 -17.84 12.49
N GLN A 42 2.08 -17.78 13.08
CA GLN A 42 2.49 -16.68 13.96
C GLN A 42 2.57 -15.35 13.21
N ALA A 43 3.11 -15.33 11.99
CA ALA A 43 3.15 -14.14 11.15
C ALA A 43 1.73 -13.58 10.92
N LYS A 44 0.77 -14.44 10.58
CA LYS A 44 -0.65 -14.04 10.41
C LYS A 44 -1.28 -13.51 11.71
N GLN A 45 -0.92 -14.09 12.85
CA GLN A 45 -1.39 -13.58 14.15
C GLN A 45 -0.83 -12.18 14.41
N ASN A 46 0.48 -11.99 14.23
CA ASN A 46 1.13 -10.70 14.38
C ASN A 46 0.53 -9.65 13.43
N MET A 47 0.24 -10.02 12.18
CA MET A 47 -0.46 -9.14 11.23
C MET A 47 -1.86 -8.72 11.71
N ASN A 48 -2.64 -9.65 12.27
CA ASN A 48 -3.96 -9.33 12.82
C ASN A 48 -3.87 -8.39 14.03
N ASP A 49 -2.77 -8.45 14.78
CA ASP A 49 -2.48 -7.58 15.91
C ASP A 49 -1.78 -6.26 15.51
N GLY A 50 -1.52 -6.04 14.22
CA GLY A 50 -0.81 -4.86 13.69
C GLY A 50 0.70 -4.85 13.95
N LEU A 51 1.28 -5.97 14.39
CA LEU A 51 2.70 -6.15 14.68
C LEU A 51 3.48 -6.55 13.41
N TRP A 52 3.55 -5.64 12.44
CA TRP A 52 4.08 -5.94 11.10
C TRP A 52 5.56 -6.35 11.09
N SER A 53 6.40 -5.71 11.90
CA SER A 53 7.82 -6.08 12.02
C SER A 53 8.00 -7.50 12.55
N ASP A 54 7.26 -7.86 13.62
CA ASP A 54 7.32 -9.21 14.18
C ASP A 54 6.76 -10.25 13.21
N ALA A 55 5.82 -9.87 12.33
CA ALA A 55 5.35 -10.75 11.26
C ALA A 55 6.46 -11.02 10.22
N LEU A 56 7.22 -9.98 9.85
CA LEU A 56 8.34 -10.09 8.90
C LEU A 56 9.52 -10.88 9.48
N ASP A 57 9.82 -10.71 10.77
CA ASP A 57 10.82 -11.53 11.46
C ASP A 57 10.48 -13.03 11.44
N ASN A 58 9.20 -13.39 11.41
CA ASN A 58 8.77 -14.78 11.23
C ASN A 58 8.97 -15.28 9.79
N PHE A 59 8.78 -14.43 8.77
CA PHE A 59 9.08 -14.79 7.37
C PHE A 59 10.59 -15.01 7.15
N ASP A 60 11.44 -14.20 7.78
CA ASP A 60 12.90 -14.34 7.68
C ASP A 60 13.44 -15.66 8.27
N GLN A 61 12.64 -16.32 9.12
CA GLN A 61 12.98 -17.62 9.71
C GLN A 61 12.47 -18.82 8.88
N MET A 62 11.63 -18.59 7.87
CA MET A 62 11.11 -19.68 7.03
C MET A 62 12.16 -20.19 6.04
N SER A 63 12.00 -21.43 5.61
CA SER A 63 12.84 -21.96 4.53
C SER A 63 12.58 -21.25 3.19
N VAL A 64 13.63 -21.17 2.36
CA VAL A 64 13.56 -20.56 1.02
C VAL A 64 12.50 -21.26 0.17
N ASP A 65 12.44 -22.59 0.19
CA ASP A 65 11.46 -23.36 -0.59
C ASP A 65 10.03 -23.00 -0.18
N PHE A 66 9.77 -22.82 1.12
CA PHE A 66 8.45 -22.44 1.62
C PHE A 66 8.06 -21.02 1.20
N LEU A 67 9.00 -20.08 1.22
CA LEU A 67 8.80 -18.70 0.78
C LEU A 67 8.46 -18.59 -0.72
N THR A 68 8.76 -19.61 -1.54
CA THR A 68 8.38 -19.61 -2.98
C THR A 68 6.92 -19.99 -3.22
N ARG A 69 6.19 -20.47 -2.21
CA ARG A 69 4.79 -20.84 -2.36
C ARG A 69 3.94 -19.59 -2.58
N ARG A 70 3.08 -19.62 -3.60
CA ARG A 70 2.19 -18.51 -3.98
C ARG A 70 1.37 -17.96 -2.81
N ASP A 71 0.81 -18.84 -1.97
CA ASP A 71 0.02 -18.42 -0.80
C ASP A 71 0.88 -17.75 0.29
N VAL A 72 2.13 -18.16 0.43
CA VAL A 72 3.09 -17.57 1.37
C VAL A 72 3.57 -16.22 0.85
N ILE A 73 3.91 -16.10 -0.43
CA ILE A 73 4.27 -14.84 -1.08
C ILE A 73 3.17 -13.80 -0.90
N TYR A 74 1.91 -14.19 -1.13
CA TYR A 74 0.77 -13.29 -0.95
C TYR A 74 0.69 -12.76 0.48
N VAL A 75 0.79 -13.63 1.49
CA VAL A 75 0.72 -13.20 2.91
C VAL A 75 1.95 -12.36 3.28
N HIS A 76 3.13 -12.69 2.75
CA HIS A 76 4.35 -11.94 2.96
C HIS A 76 4.24 -10.51 2.38
N ALA A 77 3.72 -10.38 1.16
CA ALA A 77 3.42 -9.09 0.55
C ALA A 77 2.43 -8.28 1.40
N ASN A 78 1.41 -8.92 1.97
CA ASN A 78 0.45 -8.26 2.87
C ASN A 78 1.13 -7.74 4.15
N ALA A 79 2.13 -8.43 4.70
CA ALA A 79 2.86 -7.96 5.88
C ALA A 79 3.63 -6.66 5.59
N TYR A 80 4.34 -6.60 4.46
CA TYR A 80 5.00 -5.37 4.00
C TYR A 80 3.99 -4.26 3.68
N ALA A 81 2.88 -4.58 3.02
CA ALA A 81 1.85 -3.59 2.73
C ALA A 81 1.23 -3.00 4.01
N GLY A 82 0.96 -3.84 5.01
CA GLY A 82 0.50 -3.39 6.32
C GLY A 82 1.52 -2.48 7.03
N ARG A 83 2.82 -2.80 6.95
CA ARG A 83 3.89 -1.91 7.46
C ARG A 83 3.99 -0.59 6.68
N CYS A 84 3.69 -0.62 5.39
CA CYS A 84 3.52 0.58 4.56
C CYS A 84 2.25 1.40 4.90
N GLY A 85 1.39 0.90 5.79
CA GLY A 85 0.17 1.58 6.22
C GLY A 85 -1.11 1.14 5.50
N LEU A 86 -1.06 0.13 4.62
CA LEU A 86 -2.26 -0.36 3.96
C LEU A 86 -3.21 -1.00 5.00
N ASN A 87 -4.29 -0.30 5.31
CA ASN A 87 -5.45 -0.83 5.99
C ASN A 87 -6.65 -0.78 5.05
N PHE A 88 -7.02 -1.94 4.49
CA PHE A 88 -8.06 -2.01 3.46
C PHE A 88 -9.40 -1.42 3.90
N MET A 89 -9.82 -1.68 5.14
CA MET A 89 -11.12 -1.20 5.63
C MET A 89 -11.11 0.31 5.81
N GLU A 90 -10.07 0.86 6.42
CA GLU A 90 -9.91 2.31 6.60
C GLU A 90 -9.75 3.03 5.26
N PHE A 91 -9.02 2.42 4.30
CA PHE A 91 -8.87 2.98 2.97
C PHE A 91 -10.21 3.04 2.23
N VAL A 92 -11.01 1.97 2.24
CA VAL A 92 -12.31 1.94 1.57
C VAL A 92 -13.29 2.94 2.21
N GLU A 93 -13.29 3.05 3.54
CA GLU A 93 -14.08 4.05 4.26
C GLU A 93 -13.65 5.48 3.90
N SER A 94 -12.34 5.73 3.84
CA SER A 94 -11.78 7.04 3.49
C SER A 94 -12.07 7.41 2.03
N LEU A 95 -11.96 6.45 1.11
CA LEU A 95 -12.25 6.64 -0.31
C LEU A 95 -13.72 6.99 -0.55
N GLY A 96 -14.63 6.38 0.22
CA GLY A 96 -16.05 6.73 0.20
C GLY A 96 -16.36 8.17 0.62
N ASN A 97 -15.41 8.84 1.30
CA ASN A 97 -15.53 10.19 1.84
C ASN A 97 -14.57 11.19 1.17
N ILE A 98 -14.02 10.89 0.00
CA ILE A 98 -13.01 11.71 -0.70
C ILE A 98 -13.46 13.17 -0.97
N GLY A 99 -14.76 13.42 -1.10
CA GLY A 99 -15.31 14.76 -1.29
C GLY A 99 -14.86 15.40 -2.61
N SER A 100 -14.33 16.63 -2.53
CA SER A 100 -13.77 17.37 -3.68
C SER A 100 -12.25 17.26 -3.81
N ASN A 101 -11.61 16.41 -3.00
CA ASN A 101 -10.17 16.21 -3.11
C ASN A 101 -9.85 15.44 -4.39
N THR A 102 -8.74 15.80 -5.02
CA THR A 102 -8.15 14.99 -6.08
C THR A 102 -7.64 13.67 -5.50
N LEU A 103 -7.49 12.64 -6.35
CA LEU A 103 -7.06 11.32 -5.90
C LEU A 103 -5.72 11.37 -5.15
N PHE A 104 -4.69 12.02 -5.69
CA PHE A 104 -3.37 12.08 -5.05
C PHE A 104 -3.40 12.97 -3.81
N GLY A 105 -4.18 14.06 -3.80
CA GLY A 105 -4.36 14.87 -2.60
C GLY A 105 -4.97 14.05 -1.47
N PHE A 106 -6.01 13.26 -1.76
CA PHE A 106 -6.60 12.32 -0.82
C PHE A 106 -5.63 11.25 -0.34
N LEU A 107 -4.88 10.62 -1.26
CA LEU A 107 -3.91 9.58 -0.90
C LEU A 107 -2.81 10.17 -0.01
N MET A 108 -2.23 11.31 -0.37
CA MET A 108 -1.24 12.00 0.45
C MET A 108 -1.79 12.31 1.85
N GLN A 109 -3.01 12.86 1.95
CA GLN A 109 -3.69 13.12 3.23
C GLN A 109 -3.97 11.86 4.07
N THR A 110 -4.15 10.72 3.42
CA THR A 110 -4.37 9.44 4.13
C THR A 110 -3.08 8.95 4.79
N TYR A 111 -1.92 9.30 4.22
CA TYR A 111 -0.60 8.82 4.62
C TYR A 111 0.33 9.96 5.06
N THR A 112 -0.19 10.99 5.75
CA THR A 112 0.59 12.19 6.14
C THR A 112 1.85 11.86 6.95
N SER A 113 1.79 10.85 7.83
CA SER A 113 2.93 10.42 8.67
C SER A 113 3.87 9.41 8.00
N ALA A 114 3.76 9.21 6.69
CA ALA A 114 4.63 8.30 5.97
C ALA A 114 6.08 8.80 5.95
N THR A 115 7.02 7.87 5.96
CA THR A 115 8.45 8.15 5.74
C THR A 115 8.92 7.42 4.49
N LEU A 116 10.08 7.79 3.94
CA LEU A 116 10.63 7.06 2.80
C LEU A 116 10.87 5.57 3.11
N THR A 117 11.23 5.23 4.35
CA THR A 117 11.36 3.82 4.77
C THR A 117 10.02 3.08 4.74
N ILE A 118 8.92 3.74 5.16
CA ILE A 118 7.57 3.18 5.06
C ILE A 118 7.17 3.03 3.58
N ALA A 119 7.47 4.03 2.75
CA ALA A 119 7.19 3.96 1.31
C ALA A 119 7.97 2.84 0.60
N ASP A 120 9.21 2.57 1.02
CA ASP A 120 10.01 1.44 0.52
C ASP A 120 9.37 0.08 0.84
N ASP A 121 8.64 -0.05 1.95
CA ASP A 121 7.89 -1.27 2.26
C ASP A 121 6.76 -1.54 1.25
N CYS A 122 6.13 -0.49 0.71
CA CYS A 122 5.17 -0.65 -0.39
C CYS A 122 5.85 -1.21 -1.65
N ALA A 123 7.07 -0.77 -1.94
CA ALA A 123 7.84 -1.28 -3.07
C ALA A 123 8.20 -2.76 -2.88
N GLN A 124 8.54 -3.17 -1.64
CA GLN A 124 8.80 -4.58 -1.32
C GLN A 124 7.54 -5.43 -1.44
N ALA A 125 6.40 -4.94 -0.94
CA ALA A 125 5.12 -5.61 -1.13
C ALA A 125 4.78 -5.79 -2.62
N GLU A 126 5.05 -4.76 -3.44
CA GLU A 126 4.82 -4.81 -4.88
C GLU A 126 5.72 -5.84 -5.54
N ALA A 127 7.01 -5.85 -5.22
CA ALA A 127 7.97 -6.81 -5.76
C ALA A 127 7.57 -8.26 -5.43
N LEU A 128 7.13 -8.52 -4.19
CA LEU A 128 6.65 -9.84 -3.78
C LEU A 128 5.40 -10.26 -4.56
N ILE A 129 4.38 -9.42 -4.66
CA ILE A 129 3.17 -9.81 -5.41
C ILE A 129 3.46 -9.98 -6.91
N LYS A 130 4.39 -9.19 -7.48
CA LYS A 130 4.85 -9.33 -8.87
C LYS A 130 5.66 -10.61 -9.09
N SER A 131 6.36 -11.12 -8.07
CA SER A 131 7.04 -12.41 -8.17
C SER A 131 6.09 -13.59 -8.30
N ILE A 132 4.80 -13.43 -7.98
CA ILE A 132 3.76 -14.40 -8.35
C ILE A 132 3.52 -14.36 -9.86
N SER A 133 3.31 -13.15 -10.40
CA SER A 133 3.24 -12.87 -11.83
C SER A 133 3.22 -11.35 -12.08
N ASP A 134 4.05 -10.89 -13.00
CA ASP A 134 4.03 -9.52 -13.52
C ASP A 134 2.79 -9.24 -14.38
N ASP A 135 2.25 -10.27 -15.05
CA ASP A 135 1.02 -10.16 -15.84
C ASP A 135 -0.22 -10.17 -14.93
N PRO A 136 -1.02 -9.07 -14.88
CA PRO A 136 -2.29 -9.04 -14.15
C PRO A 136 -3.27 -10.15 -14.53
N ALA A 137 -3.26 -10.63 -15.78
CA ALA A 137 -4.17 -11.68 -16.23
C ALA A 137 -3.86 -13.07 -15.64
N LEU A 138 -2.64 -13.28 -15.13
CA LEU A 138 -2.21 -14.52 -14.48
C LEU A 138 -2.29 -14.45 -12.93
N ARG A 139 -2.64 -13.28 -12.39
CA ARG A 139 -2.96 -13.08 -10.97
C ARG A 139 -4.42 -13.44 -10.70
N THR A 140 -4.71 -13.91 -9.49
CA THR A 140 -6.09 -14.13 -9.06
C THR A 140 -6.80 -12.79 -8.87
N ALA A 141 -8.14 -12.78 -8.87
CA ALA A 141 -8.91 -11.55 -8.63
C ALA A 141 -8.51 -10.87 -7.31
N ASN A 142 -8.29 -11.65 -6.23
CA ASN A 142 -7.88 -11.10 -4.93
C ASN A 142 -6.46 -10.53 -4.93
N GLU A 143 -5.53 -11.14 -5.67
CA GLU A 143 -4.16 -10.62 -5.82
C GLU A 143 -4.15 -9.32 -6.64
N ASN A 144 -5.02 -9.21 -7.64
CA ASN A 144 -5.21 -8.01 -8.43
C ASN A 144 -5.86 -6.89 -7.63
N VAL A 145 -6.89 -7.19 -6.84
CA VAL A 145 -7.47 -6.24 -5.89
C VAL A 145 -6.38 -5.77 -4.91
N PHE A 146 -5.65 -6.69 -4.29
CA PHE A 146 -4.56 -6.33 -3.37
C PHE A 146 -3.51 -5.41 -4.01
N MET A 147 -3.02 -5.75 -5.21
CA MET A 147 -2.08 -4.90 -5.94
C MET A 147 -2.65 -3.51 -6.22
N ALA A 148 -3.95 -3.42 -6.52
CA ALA A 148 -4.57 -2.13 -6.79
C ALA A 148 -4.52 -1.19 -5.59
N PHE A 149 -4.95 -1.68 -4.44
CA PHE A 149 -4.92 -0.92 -3.19
C PHE A 149 -3.48 -0.64 -2.74
N LEU A 150 -2.56 -1.58 -2.97
CA LEU A 150 -1.14 -1.37 -2.72
C LEU A 150 -0.58 -0.25 -3.60
N GLY A 151 -0.92 -0.18 -4.89
CA GLY A 151 -0.51 0.88 -5.80
C GLY A 151 -0.95 2.26 -5.31
N PHE A 152 -2.21 2.39 -4.87
CA PHE A 152 -2.71 3.64 -4.26
C PHE A 152 -2.01 3.98 -2.95
N THR A 153 -1.80 3.00 -2.08
CA THR A 153 -1.07 3.17 -0.82
C THR A 153 0.35 3.64 -1.07
N LYS A 154 1.03 3.06 -2.06
CA LYS A 154 2.38 3.45 -2.46
C LYS A 154 2.43 4.92 -2.91
N ILE A 155 1.49 5.35 -3.75
CA ILE A 155 1.39 6.76 -4.17
C ILE A 155 1.24 7.67 -2.95
N GLY A 156 0.30 7.34 -2.06
CA GLY A 156 0.06 8.13 -0.85
C GLY A 156 1.27 8.18 0.08
N ALA A 157 1.93 7.04 0.33
CA ALA A 157 3.10 6.95 1.19
C ALA A 157 4.30 7.74 0.64
N PHE A 158 4.57 7.65 -0.67
CA PHE A 158 5.63 8.45 -1.28
C PHE A 158 5.31 9.94 -1.23
N LEU A 159 4.09 10.35 -1.61
CA LEU A 159 3.70 11.75 -1.61
C LEU A 159 3.66 12.34 -0.20
N GLY A 160 3.11 11.63 0.79
CA GLY A 160 3.12 12.06 2.19
C GLY A 160 4.54 12.28 2.69
N ALA A 161 5.45 11.33 2.42
CA ALA A 161 6.83 11.40 2.89
C ALA A 161 7.68 12.53 2.27
N ILE A 162 7.30 13.06 1.10
CA ILE A 162 8.13 14.03 0.34
C ILE A 162 7.47 15.39 0.13
N ALA A 163 6.13 15.42 0.05
CA ALA A 163 5.37 16.61 -0.26
C ALA A 163 4.64 17.17 0.96
N ASP A 164 4.43 16.39 2.03
CA ASP A 164 3.74 16.80 3.26
C ASP A 164 4.63 16.50 4.47
N THR A 165 5.78 17.18 4.57
CA THR A 165 6.77 16.88 5.60
C THR A 165 6.39 17.43 6.98
N ASP A 166 5.44 18.37 7.04
CA ASP A 166 4.88 18.88 8.30
C ASP A 166 3.63 18.10 8.78
N ASN A 167 3.12 17.17 7.98
CA ASN A 167 2.01 16.25 8.25
C ASN A 167 0.66 16.97 8.43
N ASP A 168 0.44 18.07 7.70
CA ASP A 168 -0.79 18.84 7.74
C ASP A 168 -1.85 18.39 6.70
N GLY A 169 -1.48 17.45 5.82
CA GLY A 169 -2.34 16.95 4.76
C GLY A 169 -2.35 17.82 3.50
N SER A 170 -1.44 18.76 3.39
CA SER A 170 -1.28 19.65 2.23
C SER A 170 0.14 19.58 1.70
N PRO A 171 0.37 19.90 0.42
CA PRO A 171 1.73 20.00 -0.07
C PRO A 171 2.44 21.18 0.60
N ASP A 172 3.63 20.93 1.13
CA ASP A 172 4.52 21.91 1.74
C ASP A 172 4.75 23.09 0.81
N GLY A 173 4.83 24.28 1.42
CA GLY A 173 5.18 25.50 0.70
C GLY A 173 6.52 25.38 -0.02
N GLY A 174 6.49 25.41 -1.36
CA GLY A 174 7.69 25.32 -2.20
C GLY A 174 7.97 23.92 -2.75
N PHE A 175 7.16 22.91 -2.42
CA PHE A 175 7.19 21.65 -3.14
C PHE A 175 6.83 21.90 -4.62
N ASP A 176 7.71 21.48 -5.52
CA ASP A 176 7.52 21.55 -6.97
C ASP A 176 7.86 20.19 -7.58
N SER A 177 6.85 19.50 -8.11
CA SER A 177 7.02 18.18 -8.72
C SER A 177 7.89 18.22 -9.97
N CYS A 178 7.98 19.36 -10.68
CA CYS A 178 8.83 19.52 -11.85
C CYS A 178 10.29 19.82 -11.47
N ALA A 179 10.55 20.31 -10.26
CA ALA A 179 11.90 20.53 -9.78
C ALA A 179 12.53 19.20 -9.31
N GLY A 180 13.64 18.81 -9.95
CA GLY A 180 14.36 17.56 -9.60
C GLY A 180 14.88 17.49 -8.16
N GLY A 181 14.84 18.59 -7.41
CA GLY A 181 15.22 18.65 -5.99
C GLY A 181 14.09 18.30 -5.01
N SER A 182 12.82 18.41 -5.39
CA SER A 182 11.68 18.15 -4.47
C SER A 182 11.30 16.67 -4.42
N ILE A 183 11.41 16.00 -5.58
CA ILE A 183 11.19 14.56 -5.73
C ILE A 183 12.24 14.01 -6.70
N SER A 184 12.89 12.92 -6.30
CA SER A 184 13.88 12.23 -7.15
C SER A 184 13.21 11.43 -8.25
N ASP A 185 13.93 11.15 -9.34
CA ASP A 185 13.39 10.37 -10.45
C ASP A 185 12.96 8.96 -10.02
N ASP A 186 13.66 8.32 -9.10
CA ASP A 186 13.29 7.00 -8.61
C ASP A 186 11.98 7.01 -7.81
N GLN A 187 11.72 8.07 -7.04
CA GLN A 187 10.45 8.28 -6.34
C GLN A 187 9.31 8.62 -7.33
N VAL A 188 9.59 9.41 -8.36
CA VAL A 188 8.61 9.67 -9.44
C VAL A 188 8.21 8.35 -10.11
N LYS A 189 9.19 7.49 -10.43
CA LYS A 189 8.93 6.17 -11.02
C LYS A 189 8.03 5.34 -10.11
N GLU A 190 8.21 5.37 -8.80
CA GLU A 190 7.32 4.67 -7.87
C GLU A 190 5.87 5.15 -7.94
N VAL A 191 5.66 6.46 -7.93
CA VAL A 191 4.31 7.04 -8.04
C VAL A 191 3.67 6.64 -9.36
N GLY A 192 4.43 6.74 -10.47
CA GLY A 192 3.95 6.36 -11.81
C GLY A 192 3.60 4.88 -11.93
N THR A 193 4.50 3.99 -11.53
CA THR A 193 4.25 2.54 -11.59
C THR A 193 3.17 2.11 -10.61
N GLY A 194 3.04 2.78 -9.45
CA GLY A 194 1.95 2.56 -8.49
C GLY A 194 0.59 2.79 -9.13
N LEU A 195 0.45 3.88 -9.92
CA LEU A 195 -0.79 4.18 -10.63
C LEU A 195 -1.05 3.18 -11.77
N ALA A 196 -0.03 2.88 -12.58
CA ALA A 196 -0.14 1.91 -13.68
C ALA A 196 -0.53 0.50 -13.15
N ASN A 197 0.11 0.05 -12.07
CA ASN A 197 -0.22 -1.20 -11.39
C ASN A 197 -1.64 -1.19 -10.83
N ALA A 198 -2.08 -0.05 -10.26
CA ALA A 198 -3.42 0.08 -9.74
C ALA A 198 -4.48 -0.06 -10.84
N LEU A 199 -4.30 0.66 -11.95
CA LEU A 199 -5.20 0.61 -13.10
C LEU A 199 -5.31 -0.77 -13.72
N THR A 200 -4.16 -1.34 -14.10
CA THR A 200 -4.11 -2.64 -14.79
C THR A 200 -4.65 -3.75 -13.89
N SER A 201 -4.39 -3.69 -12.58
CA SER A 201 -4.89 -4.69 -11.63
C SER A 201 -6.39 -4.52 -11.34
N LEU A 202 -6.91 -3.29 -11.24
CA LEU A 202 -8.36 -3.07 -11.12
C LEU A 202 -9.10 -3.62 -12.33
N SER A 203 -8.63 -3.31 -13.55
CA SER A 203 -9.20 -3.85 -14.78
C SER A 203 -9.18 -5.37 -14.81
N ALA A 204 -8.07 -6.00 -14.42
CA ALA A 204 -7.93 -7.46 -14.40
C ALA A 204 -8.72 -8.14 -13.27
N SER A 205 -9.02 -7.43 -12.18
CA SER A 205 -9.80 -7.98 -11.07
C SER A 205 -11.26 -8.25 -11.43
N GLY A 206 -11.80 -7.58 -12.47
CA GLY A 206 -13.22 -7.60 -12.81
C GLY A 206 -14.12 -6.98 -11.74
N SER A 207 -13.53 -6.27 -10.78
CA SER A 207 -14.25 -5.62 -9.69
C SER A 207 -14.88 -4.31 -10.15
N SER A 208 -16.08 -4.01 -9.67
CA SER A 208 -16.74 -2.71 -9.85
C SER A 208 -16.35 -1.69 -8.77
N ILE A 209 -15.28 -1.95 -8.02
CA ILE A 209 -14.78 -1.05 -6.98
C ILE A 209 -14.37 0.27 -7.66
N GLY A 210 -15.03 1.37 -7.26
CA GLY A 210 -14.69 2.72 -7.70
C GLY A 210 -15.14 3.09 -9.12
N GLY A 211 -16.30 2.61 -9.59
CA GLY A 211 -16.75 2.77 -10.98
C GLY A 211 -16.53 4.14 -11.64
N ASP A 212 -16.88 5.24 -10.97
CA ASP A 212 -16.68 6.59 -11.51
C ASP A 212 -15.19 7.00 -11.45
N GLN A 213 -14.50 6.68 -10.35
CA GLN A 213 -13.08 7.01 -10.14
C GLN A 213 -12.15 6.25 -11.10
N VAL A 214 -12.44 4.98 -11.42
CA VAL A 214 -11.67 4.22 -12.41
C VAL A 214 -11.80 4.84 -13.81
N THR A 215 -12.99 5.36 -14.13
CA THR A 215 -13.23 6.07 -15.38
C THR A 215 -12.43 7.39 -15.43
N ASP A 216 -12.32 8.11 -14.32
CA ASP A 216 -11.49 9.32 -14.22
C ASP A 216 -9.99 9.01 -14.41
N ILE A 217 -9.52 7.89 -13.86
CA ILE A 217 -8.11 7.49 -14.03
C ILE A 217 -7.85 7.01 -15.48
N ASP A 218 -8.74 6.26 -16.12
CA ASP A 218 -8.60 5.90 -17.55
C ASP A 218 -8.62 7.13 -18.46
N SER A 219 -9.49 8.10 -18.12
CA SER A 219 -9.54 9.40 -18.78
C SER A 219 -8.23 10.18 -18.64
N MET A 220 -7.50 10.00 -17.54
CA MET A 220 -6.18 10.64 -17.34
C MET A 220 -5.12 10.07 -18.29
N CYS A 221 -5.07 8.76 -18.53
CA CYS A 221 -4.14 8.19 -19.51
C CYS A 221 -4.39 8.76 -20.91
N THR A 222 -5.67 8.95 -21.26
CA THR A 222 -6.07 9.64 -22.49
C THR A 222 -5.70 11.13 -22.47
N ALA A 223 -5.83 11.80 -21.32
CA ALA A 223 -5.45 13.19 -21.13
C ALA A 223 -3.94 13.42 -21.28
N ILE A 224 -3.08 12.51 -20.80
CA ILE A 224 -1.62 12.59 -21.03
C ILE A 224 -1.34 12.56 -22.53
N ASN A 225 -1.88 11.55 -23.22
CA ASN A 225 -1.66 11.37 -24.66
C ASN A 225 -2.08 12.59 -25.47
N SER A 226 -3.22 13.19 -25.13
CA SER A 226 -3.80 14.30 -25.88
C SER A 226 -3.17 15.66 -25.55
N ASN A 227 -2.73 15.89 -24.31
CA ASN A 227 -2.21 17.20 -23.87
C ASN A 227 -0.69 17.29 -23.86
N LEU A 228 0.01 16.21 -23.47
CA LEU A 228 1.47 16.18 -23.33
C LEU A 228 2.14 15.40 -24.47
N GLY A 229 1.42 14.44 -25.06
CA GLY A 229 1.89 13.58 -26.15
C GLY A 229 2.19 12.15 -25.69
N ALA A 230 2.25 11.23 -26.65
CA ALA A 230 2.34 9.80 -26.38
C ALA A 230 3.62 9.37 -25.64
N SER A 231 4.73 10.09 -25.77
CA SER A 231 5.98 9.75 -25.06
C SER A 231 5.93 10.02 -23.56
N TYR A 232 4.98 10.85 -23.09
CA TYR A 232 4.78 11.16 -21.67
C TYR A 232 3.89 10.13 -20.98
N ASN A 233 3.23 9.23 -21.74
CA ASN A 233 2.29 8.28 -21.19
C ASN A 233 3.00 7.08 -20.56
N PHE A 234 2.79 6.90 -19.26
CA PHE A 234 3.38 5.84 -18.45
C PHE A 234 2.34 4.79 -18.00
N CYS A 235 1.08 4.88 -18.42
CA CYS A 235 0.00 4.06 -17.88
C CYS A 235 0.16 2.54 -18.11
N GLU A 236 1.03 2.14 -19.05
CA GLU A 236 1.38 0.74 -19.29
C GLU A 236 2.72 0.34 -18.62
N ALA A 237 3.48 1.29 -18.09
CA ALA A 237 4.76 1.04 -17.44
C ALA A 237 4.55 0.58 -15.98
N THR A 238 4.37 -0.73 -15.81
CA THR A 238 4.18 -1.39 -14.50
C THR A 238 5.50 -1.70 -13.79
N ASN A 239 6.65 -1.55 -14.47
CA ASN A 239 7.99 -1.67 -13.90
C ASN A 239 8.73 -0.34 -14.02
N LYS A 240 9.48 0.03 -12.98
CA LYS A 240 10.29 1.25 -12.93
C LYS A 240 11.32 1.34 -14.05
N ASP A 241 11.88 0.19 -14.43
CA ASP A 241 12.91 0.11 -15.45
C ASP A 241 12.36 0.43 -16.85
N ASP A 242 11.05 0.30 -17.05
CA ASP A 242 10.36 0.65 -18.29
C ASP A 242 9.99 2.14 -18.36
N VAL A 243 10.09 2.88 -17.24
CA VAL A 243 9.75 4.30 -17.18
C VAL A 243 10.88 5.14 -17.78
N THR A 244 10.58 5.77 -18.91
CA THR A 244 11.53 6.62 -19.64
C THR A 244 11.65 8.04 -19.04
N ALA A 245 12.63 8.82 -19.51
CA ALA A 245 12.81 10.21 -19.11
C ALA A 245 11.59 11.10 -19.45
N ASP A 246 10.93 10.89 -20.59
CA ASP A 246 9.73 11.63 -20.96
C ASP A 246 8.53 11.22 -20.09
N MET A 247 8.42 9.93 -19.76
CA MET A 247 7.41 9.43 -18.83
C MET A 247 7.58 10.03 -17.43
N ILE A 248 8.81 10.21 -16.94
CA ILE A 248 9.08 10.91 -15.67
C ILE A 248 8.48 12.32 -15.68
N LYS A 249 8.64 13.07 -16.78
CA LYS A 249 8.03 14.40 -16.92
C LYS A 249 6.50 14.32 -16.90
N GLY A 250 5.93 13.32 -17.57
CA GLY A 250 4.49 13.04 -17.55
C GLY A 250 3.96 12.80 -16.13
N ILE A 251 4.65 11.93 -15.37
CA ILE A 251 4.30 11.62 -13.98
C ILE A 251 4.42 12.87 -13.10
N ARG A 252 5.52 13.62 -13.19
CA ARG A 252 5.72 14.88 -12.44
C ARG A 252 4.61 15.90 -12.75
N SER A 253 4.19 16.00 -14.01
CA SER A 253 3.12 16.90 -14.45
C SER A 253 1.77 16.53 -13.81
N ILE A 254 1.50 15.22 -13.68
CA ILE A 254 0.29 14.71 -13.04
C ILE A 254 0.35 14.86 -11.53
N ILE A 255 1.51 14.67 -10.90
CA ILE A 255 1.66 14.95 -9.47
C ILE A 255 1.33 16.43 -9.21
N GLY A 256 1.83 17.33 -10.07
CA GLY A 256 1.75 18.77 -9.84
C GLY A 256 0.37 19.39 -10.10
N GLU A 257 -0.40 18.86 -11.05
CA GLU A 257 -1.71 19.45 -11.40
C GLU A 257 -2.72 19.34 -10.25
N GLY A 258 -3.78 20.16 -10.22
CA GLY A 258 -4.71 20.26 -9.10
C GLY A 258 -6.19 20.15 -9.47
N GLN A 259 -6.51 19.64 -10.65
CA GLN A 259 -7.87 19.55 -11.17
C GLN A 259 -8.38 18.13 -11.40
N ALA A 260 -7.51 17.16 -11.68
CA ALA A 260 -7.92 15.78 -11.94
C ALA A 260 -7.45 14.82 -10.84
N LEU A 261 -6.16 14.49 -10.83
CA LEU A 261 -5.54 13.52 -9.92
C LEU A 261 -4.54 14.16 -8.97
N GLY A 262 -3.75 15.15 -9.40
CA GLY A 262 -2.57 15.61 -8.68
C GLY A 262 -2.83 16.38 -7.39
N ILE A 263 -1.76 16.74 -6.70
CA ILE A 263 -1.81 17.40 -5.38
C ILE A 263 -1.91 18.94 -5.47
N GLY A 264 -1.90 19.51 -6.68
CA GLY A 264 -2.05 20.95 -6.88
C GLY A 264 -0.83 21.78 -6.51
N SER A 265 0.38 21.22 -6.56
CA SER A 265 1.63 21.93 -6.26
C SER A 265 2.19 22.78 -7.40
N CYS A 266 1.67 22.61 -8.61
CA CYS A 266 2.03 23.41 -9.78
C CYS A 266 1.60 24.88 -9.62
N ALA A 267 2.52 25.82 -9.89
CA ALA A 267 2.27 27.25 -9.75
C ALA A 267 1.41 27.87 -10.88
N ALA A 268 1.13 27.12 -11.95
CA ALA A 268 0.40 27.64 -13.12
C ALA A 268 -1.10 27.80 -12.85
N VAL A 269 -1.73 28.79 -13.50
CA VAL A 269 -3.17 29.07 -13.38
C VAL A 269 -3.82 29.10 -14.77
N PRO A 270 -4.86 28.29 -15.04
CA PRO A 270 -5.43 27.25 -14.18
C PRO A 270 -4.44 26.10 -13.91
N ASN A 271 -4.51 25.53 -12.70
CA ASN A 271 -3.66 24.43 -12.25
C ASN A 271 -4.13 23.09 -12.84
N ASN A 272 -3.89 22.90 -14.14
CA ASN A 272 -4.33 21.76 -14.91
C ASN A 272 -3.18 21.16 -15.73
N LEU A 273 -3.39 19.92 -16.22
CA LEU A 273 -2.33 19.15 -16.87
C LEU A 273 -1.61 19.89 -18.02
N PRO A 274 -2.29 20.57 -18.97
CA PRO A 274 -1.61 21.32 -20.02
C PRO A 274 -0.69 22.44 -19.53
N ASN A 275 -1.05 23.09 -18.42
CA ASN A 275 -0.28 24.20 -17.85
C ASN A 275 0.80 23.75 -16.87
N CYS A 276 0.67 22.53 -16.34
CA CYS A 276 1.58 21.93 -15.38
C CYS A 276 2.55 20.93 -16.02
N ALA A 277 2.71 21.00 -17.35
CA ALA A 277 3.66 20.19 -18.09
C ALA A 277 5.09 20.49 -17.64
N CYS A 278 5.77 19.50 -17.07
CA CYS A 278 7.17 19.60 -16.70
C CYS A 278 8.09 19.59 -17.94
N PRO A 279 9.11 20.46 -17.99
CA PRO A 279 10.00 20.61 -19.15
C PRO A 279 10.94 19.43 -19.38
#